data_AF-A0A968KY78-F1
#
_entry.id   AF-A0A968KY78-F1
#
_cell.length_a   1.000
_cell.length_b   1.000
_cell.length_c   1.000
_cell.angle_alpha   90.00
_cell.angle_beta   90.00
_cell.angle_gamma   90.00
#
_symmetry.space_group_name_H-M   'P 1'
#
loop_
_entity.id
_entity.type
_entity.pdbx_description
1 polymer ?
#
loop_
_entity_poly.entity_id
_entity_poly.type
_entity_poly.pdbx_seq_one_letter_code
_entity_poly.pdbx_strand_id
1 'polypeptide(L)'
;MDALYQFGIALIQFLQNNFSPALDGFMNAFTFMGRIEFYLVLVPFIYWVLDRRIGIRTFLVLLYVDTIATSFKLLLHQPRPNWIGAD
;
A
#
# COMPACT_ATOMS: atom_id res chain seq x y z
N MET A 1 14.51 18.92 6.31
CA MET A 1 13.29 18.23 5.83
C MET A 1 13.28 18.19 4.30
N ASP A 2 13.54 19.30 3.63
CA ASP A 2 13.54 19.36 2.16
C ASP A 2 14.54 18.42 1.50
N ALA A 3 15.75 18.27 2.06
CA ALA A 3 16.74 17.31 1.56
C ALA A 3 16.25 15.84 1.59
N LEU A 4 15.46 15.46 2.60
CA LEU A 4 14.89 14.10 2.68
C LEU A 4 13.79 13.91 1.64
N TYR A 5 12.95 14.93 1.44
CA TYR A 5 11.92 14.90 0.40
C TYR A 5 12.53 14.86 -1.01
N GLN A 6 13.54 15.67 -1.28
CA GLN A 6 14.26 15.68 -2.56
C GLN A 6 14.94 14.34 -2.83
N PHE A 7 15.58 13.73 -1.82
CA PHE A 7 16.15 12.39 -1.96
C PHE A 7 15.07 11.35 -2.29
N GLY A 8 13.93 11.38 -1.58
CA GLY A 8 12.80 10.48 -1.83
C GLY A 8 12.22 10.63 -3.24
N ILE A 9 12.05 11.87 -3.71
CA ILE A 9 11.57 12.16 -5.08
C ILE A 9 12.59 11.67 -6.12
N ALA A 10 13.88 11.98 -5.94
CA ALA A 10 14.93 11.53 -6.84
C ALA A 10 14.99 10.00 -6.92
N LEU A 11 14.82 9.31 -5.80
CA LEU A 11 14.72 7.85 -5.77
C LEU A 11 13.49 7.36 -6.55
N ILE A 12 12.30 7.93 -6.33
CA ILE A 12 11.07 7.53 -7.05
C ILE A 12 11.24 7.73 -8.57
N GLN A 13 11.76 8.89 -9.00
CA GLN A 13 12.01 9.19 -10.40
C GLN A 13 13.07 8.25 -11.01
N PHE A 14 14.12 7.93 -10.26
CA PHE A 14 15.10 6.94 -10.68
C PHE A 14 14.43 5.59 -10.95
N LEU A 15 13.58 5.10 -10.04
CA LEU A 15 12.84 3.86 -10.27
C LEU A 15 11.94 3.98 -11.53
N GLN A 16 11.13 5.04 -11.63
CA GLN A 16 10.20 5.23 -12.75
C GLN A 16 10.91 5.30 -14.12
N ASN A 17 12.08 5.93 -14.20
CA ASN A 17 12.80 6.11 -15.46
C ASN A 17 13.63 4.88 -15.88
N ASN A 18 14.06 4.04 -14.93
CA ASN A 18 14.94 2.90 -15.21
C ASN A 18 14.19 1.56 -15.32
N PHE A 19 12.97 1.46 -14.78
CA PHE A 19 12.18 0.22 -14.84
C PHE A 19 11.28 0.15 -16.08
N SER A 20 11.07 -1.09 -16.56
CA SER A 20 10.30 -1.38 -17.78
C SER A 20 8.79 -1.34 -17.53
N PRO A 21 7.96 -0.94 -18.52
CA PRO A 21 6.50 -0.96 -18.44
C PRO A 21 5.88 -2.32 -18.07
N ALA A 22 6.59 -3.43 -18.34
CA ALA A 22 6.15 -4.76 -17.92
C ALA A 22 6.14 -4.93 -16.39
N LEU A 23 7.06 -4.25 -15.69
CA LEU A 23 7.13 -4.27 -14.24
C LEU A 23 5.98 -3.48 -13.61
N ASP A 24 5.49 -2.43 -14.27
CA ASP A 24 4.34 -1.65 -13.80
C ASP A 24 3.08 -2.51 -13.70
N GLY A 25 2.83 -3.38 -14.68
CA GLY A 25 1.72 -4.33 -14.63
C GLY A 25 1.81 -5.28 -13.43
N PHE A 26 3.01 -5.81 -13.17
CA PHE A 26 3.27 -6.69 -12.04
C PHE A 26 3.12 -5.98 -10.69
N MET A 27 3.65 -4.76 -10.55
CA MET A 27 3.50 -3.94 -9.35
C MET A 27 2.05 -3.51 -9.12
N ASN A 28 1.27 -3.29 -10.19
CA ASN A 28 -0.16 -3.04 -10.08
C ASN A 28 -0.93 -4.25 -9.55
N ALA A 29 -0.52 -5.48 -9.88
CA ALA A 29 -1.12 -6.69 -9.29
C ALA A 29 -0.88 -6.75 -7.77
N PHE A 30 0.34 -6.45 -7.30
CA PHE A 30 0.60 -6.32 -5.85
C PHE A 30 -0.18 -5.17 -5.22
N THR A 31 -0.29 -4.04 -5.92
CA THR A 31 -1.11 -2.91 -5.46
C THR A 31 -2.57 -3.35 -5.30
N PHE A 32 -3.11 -4.11 -6.24
CA PHE A 32 -4.47 -4.66 -6.16
C PHE A 32 -4.65 -5.61 -4.97
N MET A 33 -3.68 -6.47 -4.67
CA MET A 33 -3.71 -7.32 -3.47
C MET A 33 -3.72 -6.51 -2.17
N GLY A 34 -3.25 -5.26 -2.20
CA GLY A 34 -3.30 -4.32 -1.08
C GLY A 34 -4.64 -3.61 -0.90
N ARG A 35 -5.59 -3.75 -1.83
CA ARG A 35 -6.87 -3.02 -1.81
C ARG A 35 -7.97 -3.79 -1.09
N ILE A 36 -8.96 -3.05 -0.61
CA ILE A 36 -10.08 -3.63 0.14
C ILE A 36 -10.91 -4.61 -0.71
N GLU A 37 -11.02 -4.37 -2.02
CA GLU A 37 -11.72 -5.25 -2.95
C GLU A 37 -11.12 -6.66 -2.97
N PHE A 38 -9.79 -6.77 -2.88
CA PHE A 38 -9.13 -8.07 -2.76
C PHE A 38 -9.38 -8.71 -1.39
N TYR A 39 -9.33 -7.93 -0.32
CA TYR A 39 -9.58 -8.43 1.04
C TYR A 39 -11.01 -8.94 1.26
N LEU A 40 -12.00 -8.34 0.59
CA LEU A 40 -13.39 -8.79 0.60
C LEU A 40 -13.56 -10.22 0.06
N VAL A 41 -12.68 -10.67 -0.84
CA VAL A 41 -12.69 -12.04 -1.37
C VAL A 41 -11.74 -12.94 -0.57
N LEU A 42 -10.54 -12.44 -0.25
CA LEU A 42 -9.51 -13.20 0.46
C LEU A 42 -9.96 -13.63 1.85
N VAL A 43 -10.54 -12.73 2.64
CA VAL A 43 -10.90 -13.02 4.04
C VAL A 43 -11.97 -14.11 4.13
N PRO A 44 -13.10 -14.05 3.39
CA PRO A 44 -14.07 -15.15 3.36
C PRO A 44 -13.49 -16.46 2.83
N PHE A 45 -12.62 -16.39 1.80
CA PHE A 45 -11.93 -17.57 1.28
C PHE A 45 -11.12 -18.28 2.38
N ILE A 46 -10.28 -17.54 3.12
CA ILE A 46 -9.49 -18.11 4.23
C ILE A 46 -10.43 -18.66 5.31
N TYR A 47 -11.47 -17.90 5.67
CA TYR A 47 -12.40 -18.27 6.73
C TYR A 47 -13.17 -19.56 6.42
N TRP A 48 -13.68 -19.72 5.20
CA TRP A 48 -14.52 -20.85 4.81
C TRP A 48 -13.74 -22.05 4.30
N VAL A 49 -12.66 -21.83 3.54
CA VAL A 49 -11.95 -22.92 2.83
C VAL A 49 -10.76 -23.44 3.64
N LEU A 50 -10.02 -22.58 4.34
CA LEU A 50 -8.78 -22.96 4.99
C LEU A 50 -8.97 -23.24 6.47
N ASP A 51 -9.25 -22.20 7.25
CA ASP A 51 -9.46 -22.31 8.69
C ASP A 51 -10.17 -21.07 9.23
N ARG A 52 -11.23 -21.32 10.01
CA ARG A 52 -12.06 -20.26 10.59
C ARG A 52 -11.28 -19.33 11.51
N ARG A 53 -10.36 -19.86 12.33
CA ARG A 53 -9.55 -19.07 13.27
C ARG A 53 -8.55 -18.21 12.52
N ILE A 54 -7.93 -18.75 11.47
CA ILE A 54 -7.02 -17.97 10.61
C ILE A 54 -7.79 -16.85 9.92
N GLY A 55 -8.95 -17.13 9.32
CA GLY A 55 -9.76 -16.10 8.65
C GLY A 55 -10.14 -14.94 9.56
N ILE A 56 -10.60 -15.22 10.78
CA ILE A 56 -10.91 -14.18 11.77
C ILE A 56 -9.65 -13.40 12.17
N ARG A 57 -8.53 -14.08 12.45
CA ARG A 57 -7.28 -13.42 12.82
C ARG A 57 -6.78 -12.51 11.70
N THR A 58 -6.80 -12.97 10.45
CA THR A 58 -6.43 -12.17 9.28
C THR A 58 -7.30 -10.93 9.17
N PHE A 59 -8.62 -11.06 9.30
CA PHE A 59 -9.52 -9.91 9.28
C PHE A 59 -9.18 -8.88 10.37
N LEU A 60 -9.01 -9.32 11.60
CA LEU A 60 -8.69 -8.45 12.73
C LEU A 60 -7.34 -7.74 12.56
N VAL A 61 -6.33 -8.46 12.07
CA VAL A 61 -5.00 -7.87 11.80
C VAL A 61 -5.09 -6.82 10.70
N LEU A 62 -5.80 -7.09 9.61
CA LEU A 62 -5.98 -6.12 8.52
C LEU A 62 -6.67 -4.84 9.01
N LEU A 63 -7.75 -4.99 9.80
CA LEU A 63 -8.46 -3.86 10.39
C LEU A 63 -7.57 -3.06 11.36
N TYR A 64 -6.80 -3.75 12.20
CA TYR A 64 -5.88 -3.12 13.13
C TYR A 64 -4.77 -2.33 12.42
N VAL A 65 -4.17 -2.91 11.38
CA VAL A 65 -3.12 -2.24 10.60
C VAL A 65 -3.68 -1.00 9.89
N ASP A 66 -4.85 -1.12 9.25
CA ASP A 66 -5.44 -0.02 8.50
C ASP A 66 -5.88 1.15 9.41
N THR A 67 -6.47 0.84 10.56
CA THR A 67 -6.87 1.87 11.54
C THR A 67 -5.67 2.64 12.07
N ILE A 68 -4.57 1.97 12.41
CA ILE A 68 -3.35 2.63 12.86
C ILE A 68 -2.74 3.45 11.73
N ALA A 69 -2.55 2.85 10.56
CA ALA A 69 -1.94 3.53 9.42
C ALA A 69 -2.74 4.79 9.04
N THR A 70 -4.07 4.72 9.01
CA THR A 70 -4.95 5.85 8.70
C THR A 70 -4.90 6.91 9.80
N SER A 71 -4.84 6.52 11.07
CA SER A 71 -4.67 7.46 12.18
C SER A 71 -3.36 8.23 12.07
N PHE A 72 -2.25 7.56 11.78
CA PHE A 72 -0.96 8.23 11.57
C PHE A 72 -0.95 9.12 10.33
N LYS A 73 -1.59 8.70 9.23
CA LYS A 73 -1.75 9.55 8.04
C LYS A 73 -2.50 10.84 8.38
N LEU A 74 -3.57 10.74 9.17
CA LEU A 74 -4.35 11.90 9.61
C LEU A 74 -3.60 12.75 10.65
N LEU A 75 -2.74 12.19 11.50
CA LEU A 75 -2.01 12.98 12.48
C LEU A 75 -0.84 13.75 11.87
N LEU A 76 -0.08 13.11 10.97
CA LEU A 76 1.18 13.65 10.46
C LEU A 76 1.02 14.50 9.19
N HIS A 77 -0.09 14.36 8.45
CA HIS A 77 -0.40 15.16 7.26
C HIS A 77 0.77 15.31 6.26
N GLN A 78 1.56 14.25 6.07
CA GLN A 78 2.70 14.34 5.16
C GLN A 78 2.23 14.50 3.70
N PRO A 79 2.85 15.42 2.94
CA PRO A 79 2.52 15.66 1.55
C PRO A 79 2.91 14.46 0.69
N ARG A 80 2.07 14.12 -0.30
CA ARG A 80 2.40 13.08 -1.28
C ARG A 80 3.50 13.58 -2.23
N PRO A 81 4.43 12.71 -2.69
CA PRO A 81 5.52 13.11 -3.58
C PRO A 81 5.06 13.84 -4.85
N ASN A 82 3.91 13.46 -5.41
CA ASN A 82 3.33 14.08 -6.60
C ASN A 82 2.80 15.51 -6.39
N TRP A 83 2.64 15.97 -5.13
CA TRP A 83 2.26 17.35 -4.83
C TRP A 83 3.45 18.30 -4.81
N ILE A 84 4.66 17.78 -4.58
CA ILE A 84 5.87 18.58 -4.38
C ILE A 84 6.82 18.47 -5.57
N GLY A 85 6.87 17.31 -6.24
CA GLY A 85 7.74 17.08 -7.39
C GLY A 85 7.08 17.36 -8.74
N ALA A 86 6.13 18.30 -8.82
CA ALA A 86 5.40 18.66 -10.05
C ALA A 86 6.15 19.71 -10.92
N ASP A 87 7.43 19.95 -10.61
CA ASP A 87 8.31 20.87 -11.32
C ASP A 87 9.30 20.10 -12.21
#